data_AF-F7VXZ0-F1
#
_entry.id   AF-F7VXZ0-F1
#
_cell.length_a   1.000
_cell.length_b   1.000
_cell.length_c   1.000
_cell.angle_alpha   90.00
_cell.angle_beta   90.00
_cell.angle_gamma   90.00
#
_symmetry.space_group_name_H-M   'P 1'
#
loop_
_entity.id
_entity.type
_entity.pdbx_description
1 polymer ?
#
loop_
_entity_poly.entity_id
_entity_poly.type
_entity_poly.pdbx_seq_one_letter_code
_entity_poly.pdbx_strand_id
1 'polypeptide(L)'
;MMRELVSAYRRLRDTLRKNGIISHHDLPETVRDDELACSDALARSVGFSIAAIEIQQRGVEADYGMTLLEKIPEQVLTHLRILTETVTTFITVGGLREAGDNRIDTEFRRDSERQHCQLFIAQYKGAETDNARQPFQEYPPLLSQDPFVFLCECVFGVIPAQKFEIAHIVRLCYLAEIIKVVYHMGRNMPATMWLSKIFSDRKDEMSPELANFASFCETVVRMDLGFSESYRVQGSDGENKAFDQPGLDSWEGWYRFIRNYALTFLRKCAILLYARYNVDFNSRVSPNPEQKELERLTETLKLPSFDAMLASLTPNSGISQLVSGWIEHQTSWDAEHPTLAADNKTLLPPSAVLSHPGIFELVGLPKNYATLIEECTRRKCPTKGKDISDPMLCLFCGDLFCGQSICCAVEDREVRGKTMRIGGCQQHMRKCQKNVGLFLNIRRCCIFYLHRLSGSFSNAPYIDKYGEVDLGLRHGRLLYLHQKRYDSMLRNLWLSHGVQSFISRKLEGDINNGGWETL
;
A
#
# COMPACT_ATOMS: atom_id res chain seq x y z
N MET A 1 6.85 -25.42 27.14
CA MET A 1 7.18 -24.01 26.82
C MET A 1 8.01 -23.85 25.54
N MET A 2 9.34 -24.08 25.51
CA MET A 2 10.15 -23.79 24.30
C MET A 2 9.79 -24.67 23.08
N ARG A 3 9.47 -25.95 23.29
CA ARG A 3 8.99 -26.84 22.20
C ARG A 3 7.65 -26.40 21.61
N GLU A 4 6.72 -25.93 22.44
CA GLU A 4 5.40 -25.45 22.00
C GLU A 4 5.52 -24.14 21.23
N LEU A 5 6.40 -23.23 21.69
CA LEU A 5 6.68 -21.97 21.00
C LEU A 5 7.27 -22.22 19.60
N VAL A 6 8.27 -23.11 19.50
CA VAL A 6 8.84 -23.48 18.20
C VAL A 6 7.79 -24.15 17.31
N SER A 7 6.90 -24.97 17.86
CA SER A 7 5.78 -25.53 17.09
C SER A 7 4.82 -24.45 16.58
N ALA A 8 4.57 -23.38 17.36
CA ALA A 8 3.76 -22.26 16.91
C ALA A 8 4.44 -21.49 15.78
N TYR A 9 5.75 -21.24 15.88
CA TYR A 9 6.53 -20.59 14.83
C TYR A 9 6.60 -21.39 13.53
N ARG A 10 6.66 -22.73 13.61
CA ARG A 10 6.53 -23.58 12.42
C ARG A 10 5.18 -23.42 11.73
N ARG A 11 4.08 -23.40 12.50
CA ARG A 11 2.74 -23.15 11.95
C ARG A 11 2.65 -21.78 11.29
N LEU A 12 3.30 -20.77 11.87
CA LEU A 12 3.37 -19.43 11.30
C LEU A 12 4.12 -19.44 9.95
N ARG A 13 5.33 -20.00 9.91
CA ARG A 13 6.10 -20.22 8.66
C ARG A 13 5.28 -20.95 7.60
N ASP A 14 4.62 -22.04 7.96
CA ASP A 14 3.81 -22.84 7.04
C ASP A 14 2.61 -22.06 6.53
N THR A 15 2.04 -21.17 7.37
CA THR A 15 0.94 -20.29 6.99
C THR A 15 1.40 -19.27 5.95
N LEU A 16 2.57 -18.64 6.14
CA LEU A 16 3.13 -17.71 5.15
C LEU A 16 3.32 -18.40 3.80
N ARG A 17 3.92 -19.60 3.82
CA ARG A 17 4.16 -20.41 2.62
C ARG A 17 2.87 -20.83 1.91
N LYS A 18 1.90 -21.37 2.65
CA LYS A 18 0.60 -21.78 2.09
C LYS A 18 -0.16 -20.62 1.45
N ASN A 19 0.02 -19.40 1.96
CA ASN A 19 -0.61 -18.20 1.42
C ASN A 19 0.20 -17.55 0.28
N GLY A 20 1.37 -18.11 -0.07
CA GLY A 20 2.23 -17.58 -1.12
C GLY A 20 2.85 -16.22 -0.75
N ILE A 21 3.06 -15.96 0.53
CA ILE A 21 3.74 -14.74 0.98
C ILE A 21 5.22 -14.88 0.61
N ILE A 22 5.68 -13.96 -0.24
CA ILE A 22 7.02 -13.99 -0.85
C ILE A 22 8.02 -13.47 0.17
N SER A 23 9.13 -14.18 0.37
CA SER A 23 10.32 -13.74 1.11
C SER A 23 11.37 -13.21 0.13
N HIS A 24 12.22 -12.29 0.57
CA HIS A 24 13.43 -11.88 -0.15
C HIS A 24 14.51 -12.97 -0.16
N HIS A 25 14.41 -13.94 0.74
CA HIS A 25 15.37 -15.03 0.87
C HIS A 25 14.92 -16.23 0.06
N ASP A 26 15.82 -16.76 -0.77
CA ASP A 26 15.56 -17.98 -1.52
C ASP A 26 15.31 -19.15 -0.57
N LEU A 27 14.13 -19.75 -0.72
CA LEU A 27 13.74 -20.95 -0.01
C LEU A 27 14.06 -22.16 -0.89
N PRO A 28 14.91 -23.11 -0.45
CA PRO A 28 15.06 -24.36 -1.17
C PRO A 28 13.72 -25.10 -1.22
N GLU A 29 13.50 -25.86 -2.29
CA GLU A 29 12.27 -26.66 -2.51
C GLU A 29 11.97 -27.57 -1.31
N THR A 30 13.01 -28.02 -0.60
CA THR A 30 12.93 -28.80 0.64
C THR A 30 13.60 -28.06 1.80
N VAL A 31 12.88 -27.15 2.47
CA VAL A 31 13.28 -26.69 3.81
C VAL A 31 12.96 -27.81 4.79
N ARG A 32 13.92 -28.17 5.65
CA ARG A 32 13.70 -29.19 6.66
C ARG A 32 12.52 -28.77 7.56
N ASP A 33 11.65 -29.71 7.91
CA ASP A 33 10.42 -29.42 8.67
C ASP A 33 10.69 -28.68 10.00
N ASP A 34 11.88 -28.84 10.56
CA ASP A 34 12.33 -28.27 11.82
C ASP A 34 12.93 -26.85 11.73
N GLU A 35 13.30 -26.36 10.55
CA GLU A 35 14.01 -25.10 10.33
C GLU A 35 13.06 -23.89 10.17
N LEU A 36 13.32 -22.78 10.87
CA LEU A 36 12.54 -21.55 10.71
C LEU A 36 13.12 -20.70 9.57
N ALA A 37 12.27 -19.96 8.86
CA ALA A 37 12.65 -19.11 7.73
C ALA A 37 11.61 -18.00 7.53
N CYS A 38 11.91 -17.08 6.59
CA CYS A 38 11.04 -15.98 6.17
C CYS A 38 10.82 -14.91 7.25
N SER A 39 11.86 -14.55 8.01
CA SER A 39 11.77 -13.47 8.99
C SER A 39 11.41 -12.12 8.36
N ASP A 40 11.91 -11.85 7.17
CA ASP A 40 11.64 -10.63 6.38
C ASP A 40 10.15 -10.49 6.05
N ALA A 41 9.50 -11.58 5.65
CA ALA A 41 8.09 -11.59 5.29
C ALA A 41 7.20 -11.27 6.50
N LEU A 42 7.59 -11.76 7.68
CA LEU A 42 6.93 -11.41 8.94
C LEU A 42 7.14 -9.95 9.31
N ALA A 43 8.36 -9.43 9.20
CA ALA A 43 8.64 -8.01 9.43
C ALA A 43 7.83 -7.11 8.50
N ARG A 44 7.76 -7.43 7.21
CA ARG A 44 6.93 -6.68 6.24
C ARG A 44 5.44 -6.80 6.53
N SER A 45 4.96 -7.94 7.04
CA SER A 45 3.54 -8.11 7.41
C SER A 45 3.09 -7.12 8.50
N VAL A 46 4.00 -6.73 9.41
CA VAL A 46 3.74 -5.66 10.38
C VAL A 46 3.53 -4.33 9.66
N GLY A 47 4.44 -3.96 8.76
CA GLY A 47 4.35 -2.73 7.97
C GLY A 47 3.05 -2.65 7.16
N PHE A 48 2.67 -3.73 6.47
CA PHE A 48 1.40 -3.79 5.73
C PHE A 48 0.18 -3.72 6.65
N SER A 49 0.22 -4.36 7.82
CA SER A 49 -0.87 -4.28 8.79
C SER A 49 -1.07 -2.87 9.32
N ILE A 50 0.03 -2.14 9.62
CA ILE A 50 -0.04 -0.74 10.05
C ILE A 50 -0.56 0.14 8.92
N ALA A 51 -0.08 -0.05 7.69
CA ALA A 51 -0.57 0.70 6.54
C ALA A 51 -2.07 0.48 6.31
N ALA A 52 -2.57 -0.75 6.45
CA ALA A 52 -4.00 -1.05 6.35
C ALA A 52 -4.83 -0.35 7.44
N ILE A 53 -4.33 -0.31 8.68
CA ILE A 53 -4.98 0.41 9.79
C ILE A 53 -4.99 1.92 9.51
N GLU A 54 -3.88 2.50 9.06
CA GLU A 54 -3.82 3.93 8.70
C GLU A 54 -4.82 4.28 7.59
N ILE A 55 -4.89 3.45 6.54
CA ILE A 55 -5.85 3.62 5.43
C ILE A 55 -7.29 3.65 5.95
N GLN A 56 -7.66 2.77 6.89
CA GLN A 56 -8.99 2.75 7.50
C GLN A 56 -9.31 4.05 8.27
N GLN A 57 -8.29 4.75 8.78
CA GLN A 57 -8.44 5.99 9.54
C GLN A 57 -8.40 7.25 8.66
N ARG A 58 -8.32 7.11 7.33
CA ARG A 58 -8.38 8.27 6.42
C ARG A 58 -9.81 8.78 6.30
N GLY A 59 -10.00 10.08 6.52
CA GLY A 59 -11.32 10.71 6.60
C GLY A 59 -12.01 10.54 7.95
N VAL A 60 -11.34 9.93 8.94
CA VAL A 60 -11.82 9.89 10.33
C VAL A 60 -11.14 11.02 11.08
N GLU A 61 -11.95 11.94 11.60
CA GLU A 61 -11.47 13.08 12.40
C GLU A 61 -11.05 12.60 13.79
N ALA A 62 -9.83 12.94 14.19
CA ALA A 62 -9.35 12.72 15.55
C ALA A 62 -9.93 13.78 16.49
N ASP A 63 -10.06 13.44 17.78
CA ASP A 63 -10.50 14.42 18.77
C ASP A 63 -9.55 15.63 18.84
N TYR A 64 -10.08 16.76 19.33
CA TYR A 64 -9.38 18.03 19.35
C TYR A 64 -8.00 17.93 20.04
N GLY A 65 -6.93 18.20 19.27
CA GLY A 65 -5.55 18.11 19.75
C GLY A 65 -4.98 16.70 19.92
N MET A 66 -5.76 15.64 19.68
CA MET A 66 -5.34 14.23 19.75
C MET A 66 -4.76 13.72 18.43
N THR A 67 -4.10 12.55 18.49
CA THR A 67 -3.62 11.83 17.31
C THR A 67 -4.65 10.82 16.81
N LEU A 68 -4.46 10.28 15.60
CA LEU A 68 -5.31 9.23 15.04
C LEU A 68 -5.44 7.98 15.93
N LEU A 69 -4.50 7.74 16.86
CA LEU A 69 -4.49 6.55 17.70
C LEU A 69 -5.75 6.44 18.57
N GLU A 70 -6.34 7.56 18.97
CA GLU A 70 -7.57 7.62 19.77
C GLU A 70 -8.77 6.98 19.05
N LYS A 71 -8.84 7.09 17.72
CA LYS A 71 -9.93 6.50 16.92
C LYS A 71 -9.69 5.06 16.49
N ILE A 72 -8.51 4.50 16.77
CA ILE A 72 -8.22 3.09 16.46
C ILE A 72 -8.77 2.22 17.60
N PRO A 73 -9.57 1.18 17.30
CA PRO A 73 -10.09 0.29 18.34
C PRO A 73 -8.97 -0.35 19.17
N GLU A 74 -9.13 -0.39 20.50
CA GLU A 74 -8.13 -0.94 21.43
C GLU A 74 -7.78 -2.40 21.12
N GLN A 75 -8.75 -3.18 20.65
CA GLN A 75 -8.52 -4.56 20.21
C GLN A 75 -7.54 -4.62 19.01
N VAL A 76 -7.66 -3.70 18.05
CA VAL A 76 -6.78 -3.62 16.88
C VAL A 76 -5.37 -3.24 17.32
N LEU A 77 -5.24 -2.25 18.20
CA LEU A 77 -3.96 -1.85 18.78
C LEU A 77 -3.29 -2.99 19.55
N THR A 78 -4.07 -3.75 20.32
CA THR A 78 -3.59 -4.91 21.08
C THR A 78 -3.11 -6.04 20.14
N HIS A 79 -3.88 -6.38 19.11
CA HIS A 79 -3.46 -7.37 18.10
C HIS A 79 -2.19 -6.94 17.38
N LEU A 80 -2.04 -5.65 17.08
CA LEU A 80 -0.85 -5.13 16.42
C LEU A 80 0.38 -5.25 17.33
N ARG A 81 0.24 -4.97 18.64
CA ARG A 81 1.31 -5.20 19.63
C ARG A 81 1.67 -6.68 19.76
N ILE A 82 0.67 -7.56 19.76
CA ILE A 82 0.93 -9.02 19.77
C ILE A 82 1.71 -9.42 18.51
N LEU A 83 1.37 -8.86 17.35
CA LEU A 83 2.08 -9.13 16.11
C LEU A 83 3.53 -8.64 16.16
N THR A 84 3.80 -7.41 16.59
CA THR A 84 5.17 -6.86 16.71
C THR A 84 6.04 -7.66 17.67
N GLU A 85 5.50 -8.06 18.83
CA GLU A 85 6.20 -8.92 19.78
C GLU A 85 6.38 -10.35 19.25
N THR A 86 5.42 -10.88 18.48
CA THR A 86 5.55 -12.19 17.83
C THR A 86 6.70 -12.18 16.82
N VAL A 87 6.83 -11.13 15.99
CA VAL A 87 7.94 -11.02 15.03
C VAL A 87 9.28 -10.89 15.76
N THR A 88 9.34 -10.04 16.79
CA THR A 88 10.55 -9.87 17.62
C THR A 88 10.99 -11.21 18.21
N THR A 89 10.06 -11.93 18.84
CA THR A 89 10.36 -13.21 19.49
C THR A 89 10.68 -14.30 18.47
N PHE A 90 10.02 -14.31 17.31
CA PHE A 90 10.33 -15.23 16.21
C PHE A 90 11.78 -15.08 15.73
N ILE A 91 12.23 -13.84 15.51
CA ILE A 91 13.60 -13.55 15.06
C ILE A 91 14.62 -13.87 16.16
N THR A 92 14.41 -13.35 17.37
CA THR A 92 15.38 -13.54 18.47
C THR A 92 15.48 -15.01 18.89
N VAL A 93 14.35 -15.68 19.13
CA VAL A 93 14.37 -17.09 19.55
C VAL A 93 14.77 -17.99 18.39
N GLY A 94 14.34 -17.67 17.17
CA GLY A 94 14.72 -18.40 15.96
C GLY A 94 16.22 -18.32 15.70
N GLY A 95 16.81 -17.13 15.80
CA GLY A 95 18.24 -16.88 15.58
C GLY A 95 19.15 -17.46 16.66
N LEU A 96 18.68 -17.61 17.91
CA LEU A 96 19.46 -18.25 18.98
C LEU A 96 19.49 -19.79 18.90
N ARG A 97 18.70 -20.40 18.00
CA ARG A 97 18.71 -21.86 17.81
C ARG A 97 20.05 -22.31 17.24
N GLU A 98 20.42 -23.56 17.50
CA GLU A 98 21.60 -24.18 16.87
C GLU A 98 22.87 -23.33 17.04
N ALA A 99 23.00 -22.66 18.19
CA ALA A 99 24.10 -21.75 18.53
C ALA A 99 24.33 -20.59 17.52
N GLY A 100 23.28 -20.16 16.82
CA GLY A 100 23.36 -19.11 15.80
C GLY A 100 23.74 -19.62 14.41
N ASP A 101 24.04 -20.91 14.26
CA ASP A 101 24.24 -21.55 12.95
C ASP A 101 22.90 -22.02 12.40
N ASN A 102 22.04 -21.05 12.07
CA ASN A 102 20.72 -21.30 11.51
C ASN A 102 20.34 -20.24 10.47
N ARG A 103 19.31 -20.55 9.69
CA ARG A 103 18.81 -19.67 8.63
C ARG A 103 18.24 -18.36 9.13
N ILE A 104 17.53 -18.31 10.26
CA ILE A 104 16.98 -17.04 10.79
C ILE A 104 18.09 -16.05 11.10
N ASP A 105 19.19 -16.51 11.71
CA ASP A 105 20.33 -15.65 12.00
C ASP A 105 21.03 -15.17 10.72
N THR A 106 21.14 -16.05 9.71
CA THR A 106 21.65 -15.68 8.38
C THR A 106 20.75 -14.65 7.67
N GLU A 107 19.43 -14.87 7.68
CA GLU A 107 18.42 -13.95 7.14
C GLU A 107 18.53 -12.59 7.83
N PHE A 108 18.62 -12.58 9.17
CA PHE A 108 18.77 -11.36 9.97
C PHE A 108 20.03 -10.55 9.62
N ARG A 109 21.20 -11.20 9.50
CA ARG A 109 22.45 -10.53 9.12
C ARG A 109 22.36 -9.92 7.73
N ARG A 110 21.85 -10.68 6.76
CA ARG A 110 21.65 -10.22 5.37
C ARG A 110 20.66 -9.05 5.30
N ASP A 111 19.53 -9.15 5.99
CA ASP A 111 18.52 -8.09 6.03
C ASP A 111 19.08 -6.82 6.68
N SER A 112 19.79 -6.95 7.80
CA SER A 112 20.44 -5.83 8.48
C SER A 112 21.49 -5.15 7.61
N GLU A 113 22.31 -5.91 6.90
CA GLU A 113 23.32 -5.37 5.98
C GLU A 113 22.65 -4.64 4.81
N ARG A 114 21.68 -5.29 4.15
CA ARG A 114 20.89 -4.69 3.06
C ARG A 114 20.29 -3.35 3.49
N GLN A 115 19.62 -3.32 4.64
CA GLN A 115 18.99 -2.10 5.18
C GLN A 115 20.02 -0.99 5.42
N HIS A 116 21.20 -1.33 5.97
CA HIS A 116 22.26 -0.35 6.16
C HIS A 116 22.78 0.19 4.82
N CYS A 117 23.05 -0.68 3.85
CA CYS A 117 23.47 -0.29 2.51
C CYS A 117 22.43 0.61 1.83
N GLN A 118 21.14 0.26 1.89
CA GLN A 118 20.08 1.06 1.28
C GLN A 118 19.95 2.46 1.91
N LEU A 119 20.11 2.57 3.24
CA LEU A 119 20.13 3.87 3.92
C LEU A 119 21.33 4.72 3.54
N PHE A 120 22.53 4.14 3.42
CA PHE A 120 23.79 4.86 3.23
C PHE A 120 24.48 4.56 1.90
N ILE A 121 23.69 4.34 0.84
CA ILE A 121 24.17 3.73 -0.42
C ILE A 121 25.33 4.47 -1.08
N ALA A 122 25.43 5.79 -0.88
CA ALA A 122 26.55 6.60 -1.36
C ALA A 122 27.93 6.06 -0.92
N GLN A 123 28.01 5.41 0.25
CA GLN A 123 29.23 4.84 0.80
C GLN A 123 29.59 3.48 0.18
N TYR A 124 28.63 2.82 -0.47
CA TYR A 124 28.75 1.45 -0.98
C TYR A 124 28.97 1.38 -2.49
N LYS A 125 29.18 2.53 -3.14
CA LYS A 125 29.50 2.58 -4.57
C LYS A 125 30.90 2.00 -4.80
N GLY A 126 30.94 0.81 -5.42
CA GLY A 126 32.20 0.09 -5.69
C GLY A 126 32.83 -0.55 -4.45
N ALA A 127 32.09 -0.65 -3.34
CA ALA A 127 32.52 -1.38 -2.15
C ALA A 127 31.86 -2.76 -2.10
N GLU A 128 32.54 -3.73 -1.50
CA GLU A 128 31.98 -5.05 -1.20
C GLU A 128 31.57 -5.12 0.28
N THR A 129 30.65 -6.01 0.62
CA THR A 129 30.23 -6.34 1.98
C THR A 129 30.39 -7.85 2.23
N ASP A 130 30.10 -8.29 3.45
CA ASP A 130 30.19 -9.71 3.80
C ASP A 130 29.20 -10.57 3.00
N ASN A 131 28.04 -9.99 2.64
CA ASN A 131 26.96 -10.74 1.96
C ASN A 131 26.71 -10.32 0.50
N ALA A 132 27.30 -9.22 0.00
CA ALA A 132 27.12 -8.73 -1.37
C ALA A 132 28.43 -8.22 -1.96
N ARG A 133 28.73 -8.62 -3.20
CA ARG A 133 29.94 -8.15 -3.91
C ARG A 133 29.73 -6.75 -4.44
N GLN A 134 28.53 -6.45 -4.94
CA GLN A 134 28.20 -5.14 -5.45
C GLN A 134 26.84 -4.72 -4.89
N PRO A 135 26.77 -4.24 -3.63
CA PRO A 135 25.52 -3.83 -2.98
C PRO A 135 24.71 -2.83 -3.81
N PHE A 136 25.40 -1.97 -4.55
CA PHE A 136 24.81 -0.97 -5.45
C PHE A 136 24.04 -1.57 -6.64
N GLN A 137 24.35 -2.80 -7.05
CA GLN A 137 23.67 -3.53 -8.13
C GLN A 137 22.79 -4.67 -7.61
N GLU A 138 23.08 -5.21 -6.43
CA GLU A 138 22.35 -6.34 -5.85
C GLU A 138 21.12 -5.91 -5.05
N TYR A 139 21.19 -4.78 -4.34
CA TYR A 139 20.11 -4.33 -3.47
C TYR A 139 19.24 -3.28 -4.15
N PRO A 140 17.91 -3.40 -4.11
CA PRO A 140 17.02 -2.45 -4.76
C PRO A 140 17.10 -1.05 -4.13
N PRO A 141 16.91 0.03 -4.91
CA PRO A 141 16.94 1.40 -4.39
C PRO A 141 15.85 1.67 -3.36
N LEU A 142 16.17 2.42 -2.31
CA LEU A 142 15.22 2.84 -1.29
C LEU A 142 14.02 3.60 -1.90
N LEU A 143 14.26 4.42 -2.92
CA LEU A 143 13.22 5.21 -3.60
C LEU A 143 12.29 4.34 -4.49
N SER A 144 12.63 3.06 -4.73
CA SER A 144 11.78 2.09 -5.44
C SER A 144 10.89 1.27 -4.50
N GLN A 145 11.15 1.35 -3.19
CA GLN A 145 10.44 0.61 -2.15
C GLN A 145 9.51 1.53 -1.36
N ASP A 146 8.59 0.99 -0.57
CA ASP A 146 7.80 1.76 0.40
C ASP A 146 8.68 2.09 1.64
N PRO A 147 9.07 3.37 1.86
CA PRO A 147 9.96 3.75 2.96
C PRO A 147 9.39 3.44 4.34
N PHE A 148 8.07 3.37 4.50
CA PHE A 148 7.46 3.00 5.77
C PHE A 148 7.56 1.48 6.02
N VAL A 149 7.33 0.65 4.99
CA VAL A 149 7.55 -0.79 5.11
C VAL A 149 9.03 -1.08 5.36
N PHE A 150 9.93 -0.39 4.67
CA PHE A 150 11.37 -0.44 4.91
C PHE A 150 11.74 -0.04 6.35
N LEU A 151 11.16 1.04 6.88
CA LEU A 151 11.33 1.45 8.28
C LEU A 151 10.86 0.35 9.25
N CYS A 152 9.74 -0.30 8.95
CA CYS A 152 9.25 -1.43 9.76
C CYS A 152 10.23 -2.60 9.73
N GLU A 153 10.83 -2.92 8.59
CA GLU A 153 11.88 -3.95 8.53
C GLU A 153 13.12 -3.53 9.33
N CYS A 154 13.54 -2.26 9.28
CA CYS A 154 14.65 -1.74 10.07
C CYS A 154 14.45 -1.94 11.58
N VAL A 155 13.22 -1.79 12.09
CA VAL A 155 12.85 -2.02 13.51
C VAL A 155 13.19 -3.43 13.97
N PHE A 156 13.12 -4.41 13.07
CA PHE A 156 13.41 -5.83 13.36
C PHE A 156 14.78 -6.30 12.85
N GLY A 157 15.53 -5.45 12.15
CA GLY A 157 16.83 -5.76 11.54
C GLY A 157 17.94 -4.84 12.01
N VAL A 158 18.27 -3.82 11.21
CA VAL A 158 19.43 -2.96 11.42
C VAL A 158 19.40 -2.16 12.73
N ILE A 159 18.22 -1.77 13.21
CA ILE A 159 18.09 -1.00 14.46
C ILE A 159 18.60 -1.80 15.66
N PRO A 160 18.08 -3.03 15.95
CA PRO A 160 18.62 -3.84 17.01
C PRO A 160 20.06 -4.33 16.74
N ALA A 161 20.42 -4.60 15.47
CA ALA A 161 21.77 -5.05 15.12
C ALA A 161 22.86 -4.01 15.41
N GLN A 162 22.64 -2.76 14.99
CA GLN A 162 23.59 -1.65 15.12
C GLN A 162 23.33 -0.77 16.35
N LYS A 163 22.28 -1.08 17.13
CA LYS A 163 21.82 -0.30 18.29
C LYS A 163 21.51 1.17 17.95
N PHE A 164 20.95 1.41 16.77
CA PHE A 164 20.52 2.75 16.38
C PHE A 164 19.32 3.22 17.20
N GLU A 165 19.26 4.53 17.45
CA GLU A 165 18.03 5.13 17.96
C GLU A 165 16.98 5.22 16.84
N ILE A 166 15.78 4.70 17.10
CA ILE A 166 14.67 4.69 16.14
C ILE A 166 14.34 6.08 15.59
N ALA A 167 14.49 7.13 16.41
CA ALA A 167 14.21 8.51 16.01
C ALA A 167 15.05 8.95 14.79
N HIS A 168 16.31 8.51 14.69
CA HIS A 168 17.16 8.83 13.55
C HIS A 168 16.69 8.12 12.27
N ILE A 169 16.31 6.85 12.37
CA ILE A 169 15.84 6.07 11.22
C ILE A 169 14.48 6.57 10.73
N VAL A 170 13.58 6.95 11.64
CA VAL A 170 12.31 7.62 11.30
C VAL A 170 12.58 8.91 10.54
N ARG A 171 13.54 9.75 10.99
CA ARG A 171 13.90 11.00 10.31
C ARG A 171 14.46 10.75 8.91
N LEU A 172 15.33 9.75 8.74
CA LEU A 172 15.88 9.38 7.43
C LEU A 172 14.78 8.87 6.48
N CYS A 173 13.91 7.97 6.95
CA CYS A 173 12.81 7.45 6.15
C CYS A 173 11.76 8.53 5.84
N TYR A 174 11.56 9.51 6.73
CA TYR A 174 10.71 10.67 6.49
C TYR A 174 11.27 11.54 5.35
N LEU A 175 12.58 11.79 5.35
CA LEU A 175 13.25 12.48 4.24
C LEU A 175 13.15 11.67 2.94
N ALA A 176 13.41 10.36 3.02
CA ALA A 176 13.34 9.46 1.88
C ALA A 176 11.94 9.46 1.25
N GLU A 177 10.86 9.46 2.04
CA GLU A 177 9.49 9.58 1.52
C GLU A 177 9.27 10.91 0.77
N ILE A 178 9.70 12.04 1.33
CA ILE A 178 9.57 13.34 0.66
C ILE A 178 10.35 13.37 -0.66
N ILE A 179 11.60 12.89 -0.65
CA ILE A 179 12.46 12.80 -1.84
C ILE A 179 11.85 11.88 -2.89
N LYS A 180 11.37 10.71 -2.46
CA LYS A 180 10.73 9.73 -3.32
C LYS A 180 9.52 10.32 -4.05
N VAL A 181 8.66 11.05 -3.34
CA VAL A 181 7.48 11.68 -3.96
C VAL A 181 7.91 12.72 -4.99
N VAL A 182 8.88 13.60 -4.68
CA VAL A 182 9.38 14.60 -5.65
C VAL A 182 10.03 13.94 -6.87
N TYR A 183 10.88 12.93 -6.65
CA TYR A 183 11.55 12.20 -7.71
C TYR A 183 10.54 11.56 -8.68
N HIS A 184 9.62 10.75 -8.15
CA HIS A 184 8.64 10.03 -8.97
C HIS A 184 7.58 10.96 -9.58
N MET A 185 7.28 12.08 -8.93
CA MET A 185 6.44 13.13 -9.53
C MET A 185 7.09 13.68 -10.80
N GLY A 186 8.37 14.06 -10.76
CA GLY A 186 9.10 14.50 -11.94
C GLY A 186 9.16 13.44 -13.05
N ARG A 187 9.40 12.17 -12.68
CA ARG A 187 9.47 11.05 -13.63
C ARG A 187 8.13 10.71 -14.29
N ASN A 188 6.99 11.14 -13.72
CA ASN A 188 5.66 10.84 -14.25
C ASN A 188 4.94 12.07 -14.83
N MET A 189 5.50 13.27 -14.70
CA MET A 189 5.00 14.48 -15.36
C MET A 189 5.59 14.65 -16.77
N PRO A 190 4.88 15.34 -17.68
CA PRO A 190 5.48 15.74 -18.95
C PRO A 190 6.75 16.57 -18.71
N ALA A 191 7.90 16.10 -19.23
CA ALA A 191 9.21 16.71 -18.96
C ALA A 191 9.28 18.20 -19.33
N THR A 192 8.63 18.59 -20.43
CA THR A 192 8.57 20.00 -20.86
C THR A 192 7.86 20.87 -19.83
N MET A 193 6.76 20.40 -19.24
CA MET A 193 6.02 21.11 -18.20
C MET A 193 6.83 21.16 -16.89
N TRP A 194 7.37 20.02 -16.47
CA TRP A 194 8.11 19.91 -15.22
C TRP A 194 9.37 20.78 -15.24
N LEU A 195 10.28 20.56 -16.20
CA LEU A 195 11.56 21.25 -16.25
C LEU A 195 11.39 22.76 -16.50
N SER A 196 10.43 23.18 -17.34
CA SER A 196 10.20 24.62 -17.59
C SER A 196 9.75 25.37 -16.33
N LYS A 197 8.92 24.74 -15.48
CA LYS A 197 8.52 25.33 -14.20
C LYS A 197 9.64 25.32 -13.17
N ILE A 198 10.35 24.19 -13.04
CA ILE A 198 11.46 24.05 -12.08
C ILE A 198 12.54 25.11 -12.30
N PHE A 199 12.92 25.34 -13.55
CA PHE A 199 13.97 26.30 -13.91
C PHE A 199 13.44 27.70 -14.28
N SER A 200 12.20 28.02 -13.93
CA SER A 200 11.66 29.38 -14.11
C SER A 200 12.13 30.33 -13.00
N ASP A 201 12.55 31.54 -13.38
CA ASP A 201 13.04 32.59 -12.47
C ASP A 201 11.91 33.36 -11.74
N ARG A 202 10.88 32.66 -11.25
CA ARG A 202 9.72 33.30 -10.57
C ARG A 202 9.66 33.07 -9.06
N LYS A 203 10.74 32.62 -8.44
CA LYS A 203 10.76 32.29 -7.01
C LYS A 203 10.55 33.51 -6.10
N ASP A 204 10.97 34.69 -6.56
CA ASP A 204 10.84 35.94 -5.81
C ASP A 204 9.38 36.42 -5.68
N GLU A 205 8.47 35.91 -6.52
CA GLU A 205 7.04 36.23 -6.48
C GLU A 205 6.26 35.29 -5.52
N MET A 206 6.92 34.27 -4.97
CA MET A 206 6.28 33.21 -4.18
C MET A 206 6.36 33.51 -2.67
N SER A 207 5.52 32.83 -1.88
CA SER A 207 5.70 32.84 -0.41
C SER A 207 7.04 32.15 -0.05
N PRO A 208 7.67 32.48 1.09
CA PRO A 208 8.94 31.89 1.50
C PRO A 208 8.92 30.35 1.54
N GLU A 209 7.81 29.76 1.97
CA GLU A 209 7.62 28.30 2.03
C GLU A 209 7.64 27.69 0.63
N LEU A 210 6.93 28.31 -0.32
CA LEU A 210 6.86 27.84 -1.69
C LEU A 210 8.19 28.07 -2.45
N ALA A 211 8.89 29.17 -2.17
CA ALA A 211 10.22 29.41 -2.73
C ALA A 211 11.24 28.36 -2.24
N ASN A 212 11.21 28.03 -0.94
CA ASN A 212 12.02 26.95 -0.37
C ASN A 212 11.68 25.60 -1.01
N PHE A 213 10.39 25.31 -1.16
CA PHE A 213 9.93 24.11 -1.85
C PHE A 213 10.40 24.04 -3.31
N ALA A 214 10.32 25.14 -4.05
CA ALA A 214 10.79 25.21 -5.43
C ALA A 214 12.31 24.96 -5.52
N SER A 215 13.09 25.55 -4.61
CA SER A 215 14.54 25.31 -4.49
C SER A 215 14.87 23.85 -4.17
N PHE A 216 14.09 23.22 -3.28
CA PHE A 216 14.22 21.81 -2.94
C PHE A 216 13.97 20.92 -4.17
N CYS A 217 12.87 21.15 -4.91
CA CYS A 217 12.57 20.40 -6.13
C CYS A 217 13.64 20.58 -7.20
N GLU A 218 14.12 21.81 -7.41
CA GLU A 218 15.22 22.08 -8.34
C GLU A 218 16.50 21.34 -7.96
N THR A 219 16.83 21.27 -6.67
CA THR A 219 18.01 20.54 -6.18
C THR A 219 17.90 19.05 -6.49
N VAL A 220 16.75 18.43 -6.23
CA VAL A 220 16.47 17.02 -6.55
C VAL A 220 16.58 16.76 -8.06
N VAL A 221 16.01 17.63 -8.89
CA VAL A 221 16.07 17.51 -10.35
C VAL A 221 17.50 17.69 -10.87
N ARG A 222 18.26 18.63 -10.32
CA ARG A 222 19.66 18.84 -10.70
C ARG A 222 20.53 17.63 -10.35
N MET A 223 20.30 17.01 -9.19
CA MET A 223 20.98 15.75 -8.82
C MET A 223 20.64 14.65 -9.83
N ASP A 224 19.36 14.48 -10.19
CA ASP A 224 18.93 13.47 -11.16
C ASP A 224 19.56 13.68 -12.55
N LEU A 225 19.53 14.91 -13.07
CA LEU A 225 20.16 15.27 -14.34
C LEU A 225 21.69 15.10 -14.32
N GLY A 226 22.33 15.16 -13.15
CA GLY A 226 23.76 14.92 -13.01
C GLY A 226 24.15 13.45 -13.18
N PHE A 227 23.22 12.52 -12.95
CA PHE A 227 23.48 11.07 -13.02
C PHE A 227 22.87 10.40 -14.24
N SER A 228 22.00 11.08 -14.99
CA SER A 228 21.38 10.55 -16.21
C SER A 228 21.85 11.31 -17.46
N GLU A 229 22.21 10.59 -18.52
CA GLU A 229 22.49 11.20 -19.83
C GLU A 229 21.25 11.88 -20.46
N SER A 230 20.05 11.47 -20.04
CA SER A 230 18.77 12.03 -20.52
C SER A 230 17.70 12.02 -19.42
N TYR A 231 16.88 13.06 -19.34
CA TYR A 231 15.72 13.05 -18.43
C TYR A 231 14.67 12.08 -18.96
N ARG A 232 14.54 10.91 -18.31
CA ARG A 232 13.59 9.87 -18.73
C ARG A 232 12.27 10.04 -18.00
N VAL A 233 11.21 10.32 -18.75
CA VAL A 233 9.84 10.16 -18.23
C VAL A 233 9.53 8.66 -18.24
N GLN A 234 8.98 8.12 -17.14
CA GLN A 234 8.47 6.76 -17.11
C GLN A 234 7.35 6.65 -18.14
N GLY A 235 7.62 5.97 -19.25
CA GLY A 235 6.63 5.68 -20.28
C GLY A 235 5.73 4.55 -19.80
N SER A 236 4.46 4.85 -19.54
CA SER A 236 3.41 3.86 -19.79
C SER A 236 3.21 3.72 -21.29
N ASP A 237 2.66 2.59 -21.76
CA ASP A 237 2.19 2.38 -23.16
C ASP A 237 1.05 3.37 -23.59
N GLY A 238 0.90 4.50 -22.91
CA GLY A 238 -0.02 5.60 -23.15
C GLY A 238 0.39 6.86 -22.34
N GLU A 239 -0.26 8.00 -22.62
CA GLU A 239 -0.06 9.25 -21.86
C GLU A 239 -0.44 9.05 -20.38
N ASN A 240 0.50 9.25 -19.45
CA ASN A 240 0.19 9.26 -18.03
C ASN A 240 -0.57 10.56 -17.67
N LYS A 241 -1.90 10.48 -17.63
CA LYS A 241 -2.79 11.62 -17.33
C LYS A 241 -3.01 11.85 -15.83
N ALA A 242 -2.27 11.18 -14.96
CA ALA A 242 -2.45 11.31 -13.51
C ALA A 242 -2.15 12.73 -13.01
N PHE A 243 -1.25 13.45 -13.68
CA PHE A 243 -0.88 14.82 -13.35
C PHE A 243 -1.63 15.88 -14.17
N ASP A 244 -2.50 15.47 -15.10
CA ASP A 244 -3.41 16.38 -15.82
C ASP A 244 -4.66 16.73 -14.99
N GLN A 245 -4.67 16.38 -13.70
CA GLN A 245 -5.79 16.59 -12.80
C GLN A 245 -5.82 18.04 -12.29
N PRO A 246 -7.01 18.64 -12.10
CA PRO A 246 -7.14 19.96 -11.51
C PRO A 246 -6.43 20.06 -10.15
N GLY A 247 -5.67 21.14 -9.94
CA GLY A 247 -4.94 21.36 -8.69
C GLY A 247 -3.56 20.69 -8.63
N LEU A 248 -3.10 20.04 -9.70
CA LEU A 248 -1.70 19.60 -9.89
C LEU A 248 -0.98 20.43 -10.96
N ASP A 249 -1.50 21.62 -11.26
CA ASP A 249 -1.01 22.57 -12.25
C ASP A 249 -0.32 23.80 -11.64
N SER A 250 -0.15 23.85 -10.32
CA SER A 250 0.52 24.95 -9.61
C SER A 250 1.51 24.48 -8.55
N TRP A 251 2.41 25.37 -8.12
CA TRP A 251 3.36 25.09 -7.05
C TRP A 251 2.67 24.80 -5.71
N GLU A 252 1.56 25.49 -5.41
CA GLU A 252 0.72 25.25 -4.23
C GLU A 252 0.08 23.85 -4.29
N GLY A 253 -0.34 23.44 -5.49
CA GLY A 253 -0.87 22.11 -5.76
C GLY A 253 0.13 21.02 -5.43
N TRP A 254 1.35 21.13 -5.98
CA TRP A 254 2.45 20.19 -5.73
C TRP A 254 2.90 20.17 -4.26
N TYR A 255 2.97 21.34 -3.63
CA TYR A 255 3.28 21.47 -2.22
C TYR A 255 2.25 20.74 -1.35
N ARG A 256 0.95 20.94 -1.60
CA ARG A 256 -0.13 20.22 -0.90
C ARG A 256 -0.09 18.71 -1.17
N PHE A 257 0.20 18.33 -2.42
CA PHE A 257 0.30 16.93 -2.82
C PHE A 257 1.33 16.17 -2.00
N ILE A 258 2.57 16.68 -1.92
CA ILE A 258 3.66 16.04 -1.16
C ILE A 258 3.38 16.03 0.33
N ARG A 259 2.76 17.09 0.86
CA ARG A 259 2.35 17.15 2.27
C ARG A 259 1.37 16.04 2.66
N ASN A 260 0.51 15.60 1.75
CA ASN A 260 -0.39 14.48 2.01
C ASN A 260 0.39 13.16 2.15
N TYR A 261 1.41 12.91 1.33
CA TYR A 261 2.28 11.73 1.49
C TYR A 261 3.06 11.77 2.80
N ALA A 262 3.68 12.92 3.11
CA ALA A 262 4.35 13.17 4.39
C ALA A 262 3.43 12.87 5.59
N LEU A 263 2.17 13.33 5.53
CA LEU A 263 1.18 13.09 6.57
C LEU A 263 0.90 11.59 6.73
N THR A 264 0.60 10.88 5.64
CA THR A 264 0.33 9.44 5.71
C THR A 264 1.51 8.64 6.24
N PHE A 265 2.74 9.03 5.91
CA PHE A 265 3.95 8.42 6.46
C PHE A 265 4.05 8.62 7.98
N LEU A 266 3.86 9.86 8.47
CA LEU A 266 3.94 10.14 9.91
C LEU A 266 2.81 9.51 10.72
N ARG A 267 1.59 9.40 10.17
CA ARG A 267 0.49 8.65 10.79
C ARG A 267 0.87 7.19 11.02
N LYS A 268 1.46 6.54 10.00
CA LYS A 268 1.97 5.16 10.12
C LYS A 268 3.10 5.06 11.15
N CYS A 269 4.01 6.03 11.20
CA CYS A 269 5.07 6.10 12.22
C CYS A 269 4.52 6.20 13.64
N ALA A 270 3.48 7.00 13.88
CA ALA A 270 2.82 7.08 15.18
C ALA A 270 2.24 5.73 15.62
N ILE A 271 1.57 5.01 14.70
CA ILE A 271 1.05 3.66 14.95
C ILE A 271 2.20 2.67 15.25
N LEU A 272 3.29 2.71 14.48
CA LEU A 272 4.46 1.85 14.68
C LEU A 272 5.10 2.06 16.06
N LEU A 273 5.31 3.31 16.44
CA LEU A 273 5.95 3.65 17.72
C LEU A 273 5.07 3.28 18.91
N TYR A 274 3.74 3.44 18.78
CA TYR A 274 2.81 2.90 19.77
C TYR A 274 2.89 1.36 19.83
N ALA A 275 2.80 0.68 18.70
CA ALA A 275 2.71 -0.77 18.64
C ALA A 275 3.99 -1.50 19.05
N ARG A 276 5.17 -0.94 18.77
CA ARG A 276 6.45 -1.58 19.09
C ARG A 276 7.08 -1.07 20.39
N TYR A 277 7.00 0.23 20.65
CA TYR A 277 7.71 0.86 21.76
C TYR A 277 6.76 1.34 22.87
N ASN A 278 5.45 1.11 22.72
CA ASN A 278 4.42 1.52 23.68
C ASN A 278 4.50 3.02 24.00
N VAL A 279 4.81 3.85 23.00
CA VAL A 279 4.81 5.30 23.13
C VAL A 279 3.37 5.79 23.15
N ASP A 280 2.92 6.29 24.30
CA ASP A 280 1.59 6.85 24.45
C ASP A 280 1.55 8.34 24.09
N PHE A 281 1.14 8.61 22.85
CA PHE A 281 0.97 9.96 22.34
C PHE A 281 -0.34 10.64 22.80
N ASN A 282 -1.33 9.88 23.29
CA ASN A 282 -2.61 10.45 23.72
C ASN A 282 -2.54 11.02 25.14
N SER A 283 -1.51 10.68 25.90
CA SER A 283 -1.22 11.30 27.20
C SER A 283 -0.94 12.81 27.14
N ARG A 284 -0.67 13.37 25.95
CA ARG A 284 -0.36 14.79 25.75
C ARG A 284 -1.21 15.36 24.62
N VAL A 285 -2.14 16.24 24.98
CA VAL A 285 -2.82 17.11 24.02
C VAL A 285 -1.77 18.02 23.37
N SER A 286 -1.82 18.18 22.05
CA SER A 286 -0.97 19.16 21.37
C SER A 286 -1.15 20.54 22.01
N PRO A 287 -0.07 21.28 22.30
CA PRO A 287 -0.18 22.64 22.81
C PRO A 287 -0.81 23.60 21.80
N ASN A 288 -0.79 23.23 20.51
CA ASN A 288 -1.36 24.00 19.41
C ASN A 288 -2.38 23.15 18.62
N PRO A 289 -3.55 22.84 19.21
CA PRO A 289 -4.52 21.91 18.63
C PRO A 289 -5.12 22.37 17.30
N GLU A 290 -5.12 23.67 17.02
CA GLU A 290 -5.57 24.28 15.76
C GLU A 290 -4.59 24.06 14.58
N GLN A 291 -3.37 23.59 14.86
CA GLN A 291 -2.44 23.24 13.79
C GLN A 291 -2.94 22.04 12.99
N LYS A 292 -2.59 22.04 11.72
CA LYS A 292 -2.80 20.88 10.84
C LYS A 292 -2.11 19.65 11.42
N GLU A 293 -2.69 18.48 11.15
CA GLU A 293 -2.25 17.20 11.73
C GLU A 293 -0.76 16.89 11.45
N LEU A 294 -0.25 17.25 10.27
CA LEU A 294 1.15 17.02 9.91
C LEU A 294 2.12 17.70 10.89
N GLU A 295 1.88 18.97 11.19
CA GLU A 295 2.66 19.77 12.13
C GLU A 295 2.57 19.19 13.54
N ARG A 296 1.35 18.89 14.00
CA ARG A 296 1.14 18.26 15.32
C ARG A 296 1.89 16.94 15.44
N LEU A 297 1.91 16.12 14.39
CA LEU A 297 2.66 14.86 14.35
C LEU A 297 4.18 15.11 14.35
N THR A 298 4.70 16.10 13.61
CA THR A 298 6.13 16.42 13.66
C THR A 298 6.58 16.87 15.06
N GLU A 299 5.78 17.70 15.74
CA GLU A 299 6.05 18.11 17.13
C GLU A 299 6.01 16.90 18.08
N THR A 300 4.97 16.08 17.98
CA THR A 300 4.74 14.90 18.81
C THR A 300 5.85 13.86 18.66
N LEU A 301 6.32 13.64 17.43
CA LEU A 301 7.39 12.71 17.09
C LEU A 301 8.79 13.32 17.27
N LYS A 302 8.89 14.60 17.64
CA LYS A 302 10.15 15.37 17.74
C LYS A 302 10.96 15.35 16.44
N LEU A 303 10.28 15.42 15.31
CA LEU A 303 10.87 15.49 13.98
C LEU A 303 10.96 16.95 13.51
N PRO A 304 11.87 17.26 12.57
CA PRO A 304 11.82 18.55 11.89
C PRO A 304 10.46 18.75 11.20
N SER A 305 9.98 19.99 11.17
CA SER A 305 8.78 20.32 10.41
C SER A 305 8.95 19.99 8.92
N PHE A 306 7.85 19.89 8.19
CA PHE A 306 7.89 19.67 6.74
C PHE A 306 8.78 20.70 6.03
N ASP A 307 8.61 21.99 6.33
CA ASP A 307 9.41 23.05 5.73
C ASP A 307 10.89 23.01 6.15
N ALA A 308 11.19 22.57 7.38
CA ALA A 308 12.56 22.34 7.81
C ALA A 308 13.22 21.16 7.09
N MET A 309 12.45 20.13 6.73
CA MET A 309 12.94 19.04 5.87
C MET A 309 13.23 19.53 4.46
N LEU A 310 12.37 20.39 3.89
CA LEU A 310 12.62 21.02 2.59
C LEU A 310 13.87 21.92 2.61
N ALA A 311 14.12 22.62 3.71
CA ALA A 311 15.32 23.45 3.88
C ALA A 311 16.61 22.65 4.18
N SER A 312 16.52 21.32 4.35
CA SER A 312 17.66 20.50 4.79
C SER A 312 18.71 20.23 3.70
N LEU A 313 18.38 20.41 2.42
CA LEU A 313 19.28 20.20 1.29
C LEU A 313 20.18 21.40 1.04
N THR A 314 21.02 21.74 2.02
CA THR A 314 22.05 22.76 1.83
C THR A 314 23.23 22.20 1.03
N PRO A 315 23.88 23.01 0.17
CA PRO A 315 25.06 22.59 -0.58
C PRO A 315 26.14 22.04 0.34
N ASN A 316 26.77 20.93 -0.06
CA ASN A 316 27.86 20.26 0.67
C ASN A 316 27.52 19.75 2.09
N SER A 317 26.24 19.62 2.45
CA SER A 317 25.85 18.95 3.69
C SER A 317 25.88 17.42 3.55
N GLY A 318 26.10 16.72 4.67
CA GLY A 318 26.03 15.24 4.69
C GLY A 318 24.64 14.71 4.29
N ILE A 319 23.58 15.47 4.55
CA ILE A 319 22.21 15.14 4.10
C ILE A 319 22.11 15.24 2.58
N SER A 320 22.68 16.28 1.97
CA SER A 320 22.71 16.45 0.52
C SER A 320 23.47 15.32 -0.17
N GLN A 321 24.60 14.87 0.40
CA GLN A 321 25.35 13.70 -0.10
C GLN A 321 24.54 12.40 0.01
N LEU A 322 23.84 12.20 1.12
CA LEU A 322 22.97 11.04 1.34
C LEU A 322 21.87 10.97 0.28
N VAL A 323 21.16 12.07 0.08
CA VAL A 323 20.07 12.19 -0.90
C VAL A 323 20.59 12.04 -2.32
N SER A 324 21.74 12.65 -2.63
CA SER A 324 22.43 12.47 -3.90
C SER A 324 22.71 10.99 -4.20
N GLY A 325 23.18 10.22 -3.21
CA GLY A 325 23.39 8.78 -3.35
C GLY A 325 22.10 7.99 -3.59
N TRP A 326 20.99 8.33 -2.91
CA TRP A 326 19.71 7.68 -3.16
C TRP A 326 19.19 7.93 -4.58
N ILE A 327 19.33 9.17 -5.07
CA ILE A 327 18.93 9.55 -6.43
C ILE A 327 19.82 8.85 -7.45
N GLU A 328 21.14 8.86 -7.25
CA GLU A 328 22.08 8.16 -8.12
C GLU A 328 21.78 6.66 -8.22
N HIS A 329 21.52 6.02 -7.09
CA HIS A 329 21.17 4.61 -7.05
C HIS A 329 19.87 4.32 -7.80
N GLN A 330 18.81 5.12 -7.58
CA GLN A 330 17.55 4.96 -8.32
C GLN A 330 17.72 5.15 -9.82
N THR A 331 18.46 6.19 -10.24
CA THR A 331 18.65 6.51 -11.65
C THR A 331 19.51 5.45 -12.37
N SER A 332 20.54 4.93 -11.71
CA SER A 332 21.36 3.84 -12.24
C SER A 332 20.56 2.54 -12.35
N TRP A 333 19.77 2.23 -11.32
CA TRP A 333 18.92 1.04 -11.29
C TRP A 333 17.89 1.05 -12.44
N ASP A 334 17.22 2.18 -12.67
CA ASP A 334 16.28 2.34 -13.78
C ASP A 334 16.95 2.13 -15.15
N ALA A 335 18.23 2.49 -15.29
CA ALA A 335 18.98 2.33 -16.53
C ALA A 335 19.41 0.87 -16.79
N GLU A 336 19.81 0.16 -15.74
CA GLU A 336 20.25 -1.25 -15.81
C GLU A 336 19.06 -2.23 -15.85
N HIS A 337 17.91 -1.86 -15.28
CA HIS A 337 16.74 -2.72 -15.11
C HIS A 337 15.45 -2.19 -15.80
N PRO A 338 15.47 -1.75 -17.09
CA PRO A 338 14.37 -1.04 -17.73
C PRO A 338 13.08 -1.88 -17.91
N THR A 339 13.16 -3.21 -17.86
CA THR A 339 12.04 -4.15 -18.11
C THR A 339 11.67 -5.04 -16.90
N LEU A 340 12.43 -4.98 -15.80
CA LEU A 340 12.34 -5.96 -14.71
C LEU A 340 11.23 -5.71 -13.68
N ALA A 341 10.47 -4.63 -13.80
CA ALA A 341 9.30 -4.40 -12.95
C ALA A 341 8.16 -5.41 -13.20
N ALA A 342 8.22 -6.17 -14.32
CA ALA A 342 7.26 -7.24 -14.61
C ALA A 342 7.63 -8.60 -13.95
N ASP A 343 8.93 -8.94 -13.88
CA ASP A 343 9.38 -10.27 -13.47
C ASP A 343 9.96 -10.33 -12.04
N ASN A 344 10.50 -9.23 -11.51
CA ASN A 344 11.02 -9.21 -10.16
C ASN A 344 9.90 -8.92 -9.14
N LYS A 345 9.37 -9.98 -8.52
CA LYS A 345 8.24 -9.92 -7.55
C LYS A 345 8.49 -9.06 -6.30
N THR A 346 9.72 -8.57 -6.11
CA THR A 346 10.13 -7.75 -4.97
C THR A 346 10.08 -6.25 -5.23
N LEU A 347 10.04 -5.83 -6.50
CA LEU A 347 9.91 -4.43 -6.88
C LEU A 347 8.43 -4.05 -7.04
N LEU A 348 8.09 -2.82 -6.66
CA LEU A 348 6.76 -2.26 -6.94
C LEU A 348 6.65 -2.06 -8.46
N PRO A 349 5.48 -2.34 -9.08
CA PRO A 349 5.28 -1.95 -10.46
C PRO A 349 5.43 -0.42 -10.58
N PRO A 350 5.81 0.12 -11.75
CA PRO A 350 6.07 1.56 -11.90
C PRO A 350 4.88 2.44 -11.48
N SER A 351 3.66 1.92 -11.65
CA SER A 351 2.41 2.57 -11.24
C SER A 351 2.11 2.56 -9.73
N ALA A 352 2.83 1.77 -8.93
CA ALA A 352 2.59 1.60 -7.50
C ALA A 352 3.75 2.10 -6.63
N VAL A 353 4.72 2.81 -7.20
CA VAL A 353 5.87 3.29 -6.43
C VAL A 353 5.43 4.30 -5.37
N LEU A 354 4.35 5.05 -5.60
CA LEU A 354 3.74 5.93 -4.59
C LEU A 354 2.39 5.38 -4.11
N SER A 355 2.29 5.11 -2.81
CA SER A 355 1.03 4.69 -2.17
C SER A 355 0.05 5.87 -2.11
N HIS A 356 -1.09 5.79 -2.79
CA HIS A 356 -2.10 6.86 -2.82
C HIS A 356 -2.40 7.37 -1.39
N PRO A 357 -2.34 8.69 -1.10
CA PRO A 357 -2.48 9.22 0.25
C PRO A 357 -3.92 9.59 0.62
N GLY A 358 -4.83 9.60 -0.37
CA GLY A 358 -6.22 9.98 -0.20
C GLY A 358 -7.08 8.89 0.44
N ILE A 359 -8.35 9.24 0.63
CA ILE A 359 -9.38 8.36 1.15
C ILE A 359 -9.73 7.34 0.06
N PHE A 360 -9.72 6.06 0.41
CA PHE A 360 -10.14 5.00 -0.51
C PHE A 360 -11.66 4.91 -0.53
N GLU A 361 -12.24 5.20 -1.69
CA GLU A 361 -13.67 5.14 -1.93
C GLU A 361 -14.03 4.01 -2.90
N LEU A 362 -15.23 3.47 -2.72
CA LEU A 362 -15.86 2.64 -3.75
C LEU A 362 -16.55 3.55 -4.78
N VAL A 363 -16.81 3.02 -5.98
CA VAL A 363 -17.50 3.75 -7.04
C VAL A 363 -18.81 4.34 -6.53
N GLY A 364 -19.01 5.65 -6.72
CA GLY A 364 -20.25 6.31 -6.33
C GLY A 364 -21.44 5.75 -7.11
N LEU A 365 -22.48 5.33 -6.40
CA LEU A 365 -23.68 4.78 -7.01
C LEU A 365 -24.78 5.86 -7.14
N PRO A 366 -25.63 5.81 -8.18
CA PRO A 366 -26.76 6.73 -8.33
C PRO A 366 -27.76 6.62 -7.17
N LYS A 367 -28.35 7.76 -6.77
CA LYS A 367 -29.36 7.81 -5.70
C LYS A 367 -30.59 6.95 -6.02
N ASN A 368 -31.04 6.93 -7.27
CA ASN A 368 -32.19 6.16 -7.71
C ASN A 368 -31.74 4.88 -8.41
N TYR A 369 -32.29 3.73 -8.00
CA TYR A 369 -31.91 2.45 -8.61
C TYR A 369 -32.28 2.34 -10.09
N ALA A 370 -33.36 3.01 -10.52
CA ALA A 370 -33.78 3.06 -11.92
C ALA A 370 -32.68 3.58 -12.86
N THR A 371 -31.86 4.53 -12.39
CA THR A 371 -30.73 5.05 -13.16
C THR A 371 -29.69 3.96 -13.43
N LEU A 372 -29.43 3.05 -12.49
CA LEU A 372 -28.53 1.91 -12.74
C LEU A 372 -29.08 0.94 -13.79
N ILE A 373 -30.40 0.72 -13.80
CA ILE A 373 -31.06 -0.14 -14.80
C ILE A 373 -30.95 0.49 -16.20
N GLU A 374 -31.14 1.80 -16.29
CA GLU A 374 -30.98 2.55 -17.54
C GLU A 374 -29.53 2.50 -18.05
N GLU A 375 -28.56 2.79 -17.18
CA GLU A 375 -27.13 2.70 -17.50
C GLU A 375 -26.72 1.29 -17.94
N CYS A 376 -27.28 0.27 -17.29
CA CYS A 376 -27.08 -1.12 -17.70
C CYS A 376 -27.58 -1.41 -19.11
N THR A 377 -28.72 -0.82 -19.50
CA THR A 377 -29.34 -1.03 -20.83
C THR A 377 -28.54 -0.34 -21.94
N ARG A 378 -27.85 0.76 -21.61
CA ARG A 378 -27.00 1.51 -22.54
C ARG A 378 -25.68 0.78 -22.86
N ARG A 379 -25.19 -0.07 -21.95
CA ARG A 379 -23.91 -0.79 -22.10
C ARG A 379 -24.08 -2.16 -22.76
N LYS A 380 -23.04 -2.59 -23.47
CA LYS A 380 -22.97 -3.91 -24.14
C LYS A 380 -21.86 -4.77 -23.53
N CYS A 381 -22.01 -6.08 -23.63
CA CYS A 381 -21.04 -7.06 -23.18
C CYS A 381 -19.70 -6.84 -23.92
N PRO A 382 -18.58 -6.65 -23.21
CA PRO A 382 -17.29 -6.40 -23.85
C PRO A 382 -16.81 -7.58 -24.71
N THR A 383 -17.27 -8.81 -24.41
CA THR A 383 -16.87 -10.02 -25.15
C THR A 383 -17.72 -10.26 -26.41
N LYS A 384 -19.02 -9.95 -26.39
CA LYS A 384 -19.95 -10.29 -27.48
C LYS A 384 -20.55 -9.08 -28.22
N GLY A 385 -20.40 -7.86 -27.71
CA GLY A 385 -21.04 -6.66 -28.25
C GLY A 385 -22.58 -6.63 -28.16
N LYS A 386 -23.19 -7.63 -27.51
CA LYS A 386 -24.64 -7.76 -27.29
C LYS A 386 -25.05 -7.27 -25.90
N ASP A 387 -26.34 -7.28 -25.60
CA ASP A 387 -26.85 -6.92 -24.26
C ASP A 387 -26.25 -7.79 -23.16
N ILE A 388 -26.06 -7.19 -21.98
CA ILE A 388 -25.51 -7.84 -20.81
C ILE A 388 -26.61 -8.67 -20.15
N SER A 389 -26.49 -10.00 -20.20
CA SER A 389 -27.51 -10.94 -19.70
C SER A 389 -27.58 -11.01 -18.17
N ASP A 390 -26.44 -10.99 -17.50
CA ASP A 390 -26.32 -10.99 -16.04
C ASP A 390 -25.38 -9.85 -15.60
N PRO A 391 -25.89 -8.62 -15.47
CA PRO A 391 -25.07 -7.42 -15.32
C PRO A 391 -24.47 -7.30 -13.92
N MET A 392 -23.14 -7.38 -13.88
CA MET A 392 -22.31 -7.22 -12.70
C MET A 392 -21.50 -5.94 -12.83
N LEU A 393 -21.71 -5.01 -11.90
CA LEU A 393 -20.97 -3.77 -11.78
C LEU A 393 -19.86 -3.93 -10.74
N CYS A 394 -18.60 -3.74 -11.12
CA CYS A 394 -17.48 -3.73 -10.18
C CYS A 394 -17.49 -2.43 -9.35
N LEU A 395 -17.55 -2.54 -8.03
CA LEU A 395 -17.56 -1.39 -7.13
C LEU A 395 -16.17 -0.76 -6.93
N PHE A 396 -15.11 -1.36 -7.49
CA PHE A 396 -13.75 -0.78 -7.45
C PHE A 396 -13.44 0.10 -8.66
N CYS A 397 -13.79 -0.33 -9.88
CA CYS A 397 -13.45 0.39 -11.11
C CYS A 397 -14.66 0.88 -11.93
N GLY A 398 -15.88 0.42 -11.65
CA GLY A 398 -17.09 0.84 -12.36
C GLY A 398 -17.34 0.12 -13.69
N ASP A 399 -16.55 -0.92 -13.99
CA ASP A 399 -16.76 -1.77 -15.15
C ASP A 399 -18.05 -2.58 -15.01
N LEU A 400 -18.77 -2.72 -16.12
CA LEU A 400 -20.02 -3.48 -16.20
C LEU A 400 -19.87 -4.62 -17.22
N PHE A 401 -20.09 -5.85 -16.79
CA PHE A 401 -19.91 -7.05 -17.61
C PHE A 401 -20.88 -8.18 -17.23
N CYS A 402 -20.86 -9.29 -17.97
CA CYS A 402 -21.69 -10.45 -17.65
C CYS A 402 -21.02 -11.30 -16.55
N GLY A 403 -21.71 -11.54 -15.44
CA GLY A 403 -21.24 -12.42 -14.36
C GLY A 403 -21.29 -13.90 -14.74
N GLN A 404 -22.48 -14.50 -14.65
CA GLN A 404 -22.68 -15.96 -14.75
C GLN A 404 -22.84 -16.49 -16.19
N SER A 405 -22.75 -15.60 -17.17
CA SER A 405 -23.16 -15.95 -18.53
C SER A 405 -22.05 -16.68 -19.29
N ILE A 406 -22.43 -17.71 -20.06
CA ILE A 406 -21.54 -18.52 -20.92
C ILE A 406 -20.62 -17.65 -21.78
N CYS A 407 -21.08 -16.47 -22.20
CA CYS A 407 -20.35 -15.54 -23.04
C CYS A 407 -19.03 -15.04 -22.46
N CYS A 408 -18.97 -14.87 -21.14
CA CYS A 408 -17.80 -14.35 -20.45
C CYS A 408 -17.17 -15.42 -19.57
N ALA A 409 -17.53 -16.70 -19.72
CA ALA A 409 -16.94 -17.78 -18.94
C ALA A 409 -15.77 -18.38 -19.72
N VAL A 410 -14.59 -18.44 -19.11
CA VAL A 410 -13.37 -19.00 -19.72
C VAL A 410 -12.93 -20.25 -18.96
N GLU A 411 -12.25 -21.16 -19.66
CA GLU A 411 -11.57 -22.28 -19.03
C GLU A 411 -10.20 -21.83 -18.53
N ASP A 412 -9.97 -22.01 -17.24
CA ASP A 412 -8.73 -21.66 -16.57
C ASP A 412 -8.02 -22.94 -16.09
N ARG A 413 -6.72 -23.03 -16.37
CA ARG A 413 -5.87 -24.18 -16.06
C ARG A 413 -5.05 -24.01 -14.77
N GLU A 414 -5.12 -22.85 -14.10
CA GLU A 414 -4.16 -22.51 -13.05
C GLU A 414 -4.47 -23.07 -11.66
N VAL A 415 -5.70 -23.52 -11.38
CA VAL A 415 -6.07 -23.94 -10.03
C VAL A 415 -5.76 -25.43 -9.81
N ARG A 416 -4.59 -25.72 -9.22
CA ARG A 416 -4.19 -27.06 -8.74
C ARG A 416 -4.18 -28.15 -9.83
N GLY A 417 -3.83 -27.78 -11.06
CA GLY A 417 -3.76 -28.73 -12.19
C GLY A 417 -5.11 -29.25 -12.68
N LYS A 418 -6.23 -28.65 -12.26
CA LYS A 418 -7.57 -28.96 -12.76
C LYS A 418 -8.09 -27.80 -13.62
N THR A 419 -8.64 -28.13 -14.78
CA THR A 419 -9.35 -27.15 -15.62
C THR A 419 -10.66 -26.78 -14.95
N MET A 420 -10.79 -25.53 -14.52
CA MET A 420 -12.01 -24.98 -13.94
C MET A 420 -12.55 -23.87 -14.83
N ARG A 421 -13.87 -23.87 -15.05
CA ARG A 421 -14.53 -22.78 -15.74
C ARG A 421 -14.75 -21.63 -14.77
N ILE A 422 -14.19 -20.46 -15.06
CA ILE A 422 -14.35 -19.25 -14.25
C ILE A 422 -15.27 -18.25 -14.95
N GLY A 423 -16.18 -17.62 -14.21
CA GLY A 423 -17.09 -16.61 -14.75
C GLY A 423 -16.44 -15.23 -14.89
N GLY A 424 -17.26 -14.24 -15.27
CA GLY A 424 -16.78 -12.88 -15.54
C GLY A 424 -16.28 -12.15 -14.29
N CYS A 425 -16.90 -12.38 -13.12
CA CYS A 425 -16.50 -11.74 -11.87
C CYS A 425 -15.13 -12.24 -11.41
N GLN A 426 -14.88 -13.54 -11.53
CA GLN A 426 -13.59 -14.14 -11.18
C GLN A 426 -12.45 -13.63 -12.08
N GLN A 427 -12.68 -13.56 -13.40
CA GLN A 427 -11.70 -12.98 -14.33
C GLN A 427 -11.42 -11.52 -14.02
N HIS A 428 -12.48 -10.74 -13.81
CA HIS A 428 -12.33 -9.32 -13.51
C HIS A 428 -11.63 -9.08 -12.18
N MET A 429 -11.95 -9.84 -11.12
CA MET A 429 -11.29 -9.76 -9.83
C MET A 429 -9.78 -9.93 -9.97
N ARG A 430 -9.33 -10.96 -10.72
CA ARG A 430 -7.91 -11.23 -10.94
C ARG A 430 -7.17 -10.07 -11.62
N LYS A 431 -7.85 -9.36 -12.53
CA LYS A 431 -7.30 -8.17 -13.21
C LYS A 431 -7.35 -6.91 -12.34
N CYS A 432 -8.47 -6.67 -11.65
CA CYS A 432 -8.74 -5.40 -10.97
C CYS A 432 -8.08 -5.31 -9.58
N GLN A 433 -8.29 -6.32 -8.73
CA GLN A 433 -7.87 -6.31 -7.31
C GLN A 433 -7.10 -7.57 -6.89
N LYS A 434 -6.83 -8.48 -7.85
CA LYS A 434 -6.18 -9.79 -7.71
C LYS A 434 -6.98 -10.81 -6.88
N ASN A 435 -7.30 -10.49 -5.63
CA ASN A 435 -7.79 -11.46 -4.64
C ASN A 435 -9.17 -11.15 -4.05
N VAL A 436 -9.71 -9.93 -4.18
CA VAL A 436 -11.00 -9.51 -3.60
C VAL A 436 -11.86 -8.85 -4.67
N GLY A 437 -13.13 -9.21 -4.75
CA GLY A 437 -14.11 -8.61 -5.64
C GLY A 437 -15.37 -8.17 -4.88
N LEU A 438 -15.86 -6.98 -5.20
CA LEU A 438 -17.13 -6.46 -4.74
C LEU A 438 -17.93 -6.04 -5.96
N PHE A 439 -19.07 -6.72 -6.19
CA PHE A 439 -19.88 -6.50 -7.37
C PHE A 439 -21.33 -6.26 -7.01
N LEU A 440 -22.00 -5.34 -7.70
CA LEU A 440 -23.45 -5.17 -7.64
C LEU A 440 -24.09 -5.88 -8.83
N ASN A 441 -24.95 -6.87 -8.56
CA ASN A 441 -25.82 -7.44 -9.58
C ASN A 441 -27.05 -6.54 -9.75
N ILE A 442 -27.18 -5.91 -10.92
CA ILE A 442 -28.23 -4.92 -11.18
C ILE A 442 -29.61 -5.58 -11.37
N ARG A 443 -29.69 -6.81 -11.88
CA ARG A 443 -30.98 -7.49 -12.07
C ARG A 443 -31.48 -8.16 -10.79
N ARG A 444 -30.55 -8.68 -9.97
CA ARG A 444 -30.87 -9.37 -8.71
C ARG A 444 -30.92 -8.44 -7.50
N CYS A 445 -30.53 -7.16 -7.65
CA CYS A 445 -30.45 -6.20 -6.54
C CYS A 445 -29.67 -6.75 -5.33
N CYS A 446 -28.51 -7.35 -5.59
CA CYS A 446 -27.66 -7.95 -4.57
C CYS A 446 -26.19 -7.61 -4.77
N ILE A 447 -25.43 -7.63 -3.67
CA ILE A 447 -23.97 -7.54 -3.68
C ILE A 447 -23.40 -8.95 -3.72
N PHE A 448 -22.40 -9.14 -4.57
CA PHE A 448 -21.59 -10.34 -4.63
C PHE A 448 -20.19 -10.03 -4.08
N TYR A 449 -19.85 -10.71 -3.01
CA TYR A 449 -18.52 -10.70 -2.40
C TYR A 449 -17.75 -11.88 -2.95
N LEU A 450 -16.51 -11.62 -3.33
CA LEU A 450 -15.64 -12.62 -3.92
C LEU A 450 -14.26 -12.51 -3.27
N HIS A 451 -13.71 -13.62 -2.85
CA HIS A 451 -12.34 -13.71 -2.40
C HIS A 451 -11.70 -15.00 -2.92
N ARG A 452 -10.67 -14.86 -3.76
CA ARG A 452 -9.99 -15.96 -4.44
C ARG A 452 -10.96 -16.88 -5.21
N LEU A 453 -11.41 -17.96 -4.59
CA LEU A 453 -12.32 -18.96 -5.18
C LEU A 453 -13.58 -19.15 -4.34
N SER A 454 -13.85 -18.24 -3.40
CA SER A 454 -14.98 -18.31 -2.48
C SER A 454 -15.82 -17.06 -2.65
N GLY A 455 -17.13 -17.22 -2.74
CA GLY A 455 -18.06 -16.12 -2.91
C GLY A 455 -19.27 -16.22 -1.99
N SER A 456 -19.97 -15.09 -1.81
CA SER A 456 -21.24 -15.04 -1.11
C SER A 456 -22.05 -13.82 -1.54
N PHE A 457 -23.37 -13.85 -1.36
CA PHE A 457 -24.25 -12.74 -1.67
C PHE A 457 -24.74 -12.00 -0.40
N SER A 458 -25.05 -10.72 -0.55
CA SER A 458 -25.89 -9.96 0.39
C SER A 458 -26.88 -9.07 -0.35
N ASN A 459 -27.80 -8.46 0.39
CA ASN A 459 -28.68 -7.44 -0.17
C ASN A 459 -27.88 -6.22 -0.64
N ALA A 460 -28.35 -5.57 -1.70
CA ALA A 460 -27.83 -4.28 -2.13
C ALA A 460 -28.13 -3.17 -1.10
N PRO A 461 -27.33 -2.09 -1.05
CA PRO A 461 -27.53 -0.96 -0.14
C PRO A 461 -28.64 -0.02 -0.63
N TYR A 462 -29.68 -0.59 -1.22
CA TYR A 462 -30.85 0.10 -1.75
C TYR A 462 -32.08 -0.32 -0.96
N ILE A 463 -32.87 0.67 -0.56
CA ILE A 463 -34.09 0.47 0.23
C ILE A 463 -35.23 1.27 -0.36
N ASP A 464 -36.46 0.83 -0.14
CA ASP A 464 -37.64 1.62 -0.46
C ASP A 464 -37.91 2.70 0.61
N LYS A 465 -39.01 3.45 0.41
CA LYS A 465 -39.46 4.49 1.35
C LYS A 465 -39.83 3.97 2.75
N TYR A 466 -40.01 2.65 2.92
CA TYR A 466 -40.33 2.00 4.19
C TYR A 466 -39.11 1.35 4.84
N GLY A 467 -37.94 1.39 4.18
CA GLY A 467 -36.70 0.80 4.68
C GLY A 467 -36.50 -0.67 4.34
N GLU A 468 -37.35 -1.23 3.46
CA GLU A 468 -37.30 -2.62 3.03
C GLU A 468 -36.37 -2.79 1.83
N VAL A 469 -35.71 -3.96 1.75
CA VAL A 469 -34.90 -4.36 0.59
C VAL A 469 -35.75 -5.15 -0.40
N ASP A 470 -35.46 -5.04 -1.70
CA ASP A 470 -36.20 -5.77 -2.74
C ASP A 470 -35.27 -6.66 -3.57
N LEU A 471 -34.96 -7.85 -3.02
CA LEU A 471 -34.11 -8.84 -3.68
C LEU A 471 -34.80 -9.37 -4.95
N GLY A 472 -34.13 -9.23 -6.09
CA GLY A 472 -34.67 -9.61 -7.39
C GLY A 472 -35.75 -8.67 -7.93
N LEU A 473 -35.93 -7.48 -7.33
CA LEU A 473 -36.86 -6.44 -7.80
C LEU A 473 -38.30 -6.93 -7.97
N ARG A 474 -38.75 -7.82 -7.07
CA ARG A 474 -40.04 -8.52 -7.19
C ARG A 474 -41.22 -7.62 -6.81
N HIS A 475 -40.99 -6.64 -5.94
CA HIS A 475 -42.05 -5.78 -5.43
C HIS A 475 -42.32 -4.57 -6.33
N GLY A 476 -41.42 -4.27 -7.29
CA GLY A 476 -41.58 -3.17 -8.24
C GLY A 476 -41.57 -1.78 -7.60
N ARG A 477 -41.09 -1.66 -6.36
CA ARG A 477 -41.04 -0.39 -5.62
C ARG A 477 -39.84 0.45 -6.06
N LEU A 478 -39.95 1.77 -5.91
CA LEU A 478 -38.81 2.68 -6.10
C LEU A 478 -37.81 2.47 -4.97
N LEU A 479 -36.55 2.21 -5.36
CA LEU A 479 -35.44 1.98 -4.45
C LEU A 479 -34.44 3.15 -4.50
N TYR A 480 -33.95 3.52 -3.32
CA TYR A 480 -33.01 4.62 -3.11
C TYR A 480 -31.75 4.14 -2.41
N LEU A 481 -30.60 4.67 -2.82
CA LEU A 481 -29.30 4.36 -2.21
C LEU A 481 -29.29 4.88 -0.77
N HIS A 482 -28.99 3.99 0.17
CA HIS A 482 -28.79 4.34 1.56
C HIS A 482 -27.29 4.47 1.86
N GLN A 483 -26.77 5.70 1.81
CA GLN A 483 -25.33 5.99 1.90
C GLN A 483 -24.66 5.32 3.12
N LYS A 484 -25.26 5.43 4.32
CA LYS A 484 -24.68 4.80 5.52
C LYS A 484 -24.54 3.27 5.41
N ARG A 485 -25.41 2.60 4.64
CA ARG A 485 -25.31 1.14 4.40
C ARG A 485 -24.20 0.85 3.38
N TYR A 486 -24.07 1.69 2.36
CA TYR A 486 -22.95 1.63 1.42
C TYR A 486 -21.61 1.71 2.13
N ASP A 487 -21.43 2.73 2.98
CA ASP A 487 -20.17 2.98 3.67
C ASP A 487 -19.89 1.89 4.72
N SER A 488 -20.87 1.54 5.56
CA SER A 488 -20.67 0.56 6.64
C SER A 488 -20.56 -0.88 6.16
N MET A 489 -21.43 -1.33 5.24
CA MET A 489 -21.51 -2.74 4.84
C MET A 489 -20.52 -3.10 3.74
N LEU A 490 -20.13 -2.13 2.90
CA LEU A 490 -19.25 -2.39 1.75
C LEU A 490 -17.87 -1.78 1.95
N ARG A 491 -17.78 -0.46 2.04
CA ARG A 491 -16.51 0.26 2.11
C ARG A 491 -15.73 -0.12 3.37
N ASN A 492 -16.35 -0.01 4.55
CA ASN A 492 -15.69 -0.33 5.82
C ASN A 492 -15.39 -1.83 5.95
N LEU A 493 -16.26 -2.71 5.44
CA LEU A 493 -15.98 -4.16 5.40
C LEU A 493 -14.76 -4.48 4.52
N TRP A 494 -14.61 -3.79 3.39
CA TRP A 494 -13.44 -3.93 2.53
C TRP A 494 -12.18 -3.39 3.18
N LEU A 495 -12.19 -2.15 3.66
CA LEU A 495 -11.00 -1.51 4.26
C LEU A 495 -10.53 -2.22 5.52
N SER A 496 -11.43 -2.85 6.27
CA SER A 496 -11.10 -3.69 7.45
C SER A 496 -10.66 -5.12 7.11
N HIS A 497 -10.48 -5.46 5.82
CA HIS A 497 -10.21 -6.82 5.36
C HIS A 497 -11.23 -7.86 5.87
N GLY A 498 -12.50 -7.44 6.02
CA GLY A 498 -13.59 -8.27 6.55
C GLY A 498 -14.32 -9.13 5.53
N VAL A 499 -14.03 -8.96 4.23
CA VAL A 499 -14.72 -9.67 3.13
C VAL A 499 -14.57 -11.20 3.27
N GLN A 500 -13.39 -11.69 3.61
CA GLN A 500 -13.16 -13.14 3.80
C GLN A 500 -14.01 -13.67 4.95
N SER A 501 -13.97 -12.98 6.10
CA SER A 501 -14.75 -13.35 7.29
C SER A 501 -16.26 -13.26 7.06
N PHE A 502 -16.71 -12.33 6.22
CA PHE A 502 -18.11 -12.27 5.80
C PHE A 502 -18.51 -13.49 4.97
N ILE A 503 -17.71 -13.84 3.97
CA ILE A 503 -17.95 -15.02 3.12
C ILE A 503 -17.96 -16.30 3.95
N SER A 504 -16.94 -16.53 4.80
CA SER A 504 -16.86 -17.75 5.61
C SER A 504 -18.08 -17.92 6.52
N ARG A 505 -18.48 -16.87 7.25
CA ARG A 505 -19.67 -16.92 8.12
C ARG A 505 -20.96 -17.19 7.37
N LYS A 506 -21.08 -16.69 6.13
CA LYS A 506 -22.25 -16.94 5.28
C LYS A 506 -22.27 -18.38 4.77
N LEU A 507 -21.14 -18.90 4.31
CA LEU A 507 -21.02 -20.28 3.85
C LEU A 507 -21.23 -21.31 4.97
N GLU A 508 -20.88 -21.00 6.21
CA GLU A 508 -21.18 -21.84 7.37
C GLU A 508 -22.69 -21.89 7.71
N GLY A 509 -23.42 -20.82 7.41
CA GLY A 509 -24.84 -20.68 7.74
C GLY A 509 -25.82 -21.10 6.63
N ASP A 510 -25.40 -21.12 5.37
CA ASP A 510 -26.26 -21.37 4.21
C ASP A 510 -25.94 -22.74 3.57
N ILE A 511 -26.93 -23.64 3.49
CA ILE A 511 -26.81 -24.95 2.79
C ILE A 511 -26.79 -24.76 1.25
N ASN A 512 -27.33 -23.62 0.77
CA ASN A 512 -27.40 -23.31 -0.65
C ASN A 512 -26.40 -22.22 -1.01
N ASN A 513 -25.36 -22.60 -1.74
CA ASN A 513 -24.31 -21.71 -2.25
C ASN A 513 -24.84 -20.69 -3.30
N GLY A 514 -26.13 -20.67 -3.65
CA GLY A 514 -26.69 -19.65 -4.55
C GLY A 514 -26.06 -19.60 -5.96
N GLY A 515 -25.33 -20.65 -6.34
CA GLY A 515 -24.65 -20.77 -7.64
C GLY A 515 -23.42 -19.87 -7.84
N TRP A 516 -22.85 -19.29 -6.77
CA TRP A 516 -21.73 -18.34 -6.91
C TRP A 516 -20.47 -18.95 -7.53
N GLU A 517 -20.29 -20.27 -7.46
CA GLU A 517 -19.12 -20.99 -8.00
C GLU A 517 -18.92 -20.79 -9.51
N THR A 518 -19.97 -20.36 -10.20
CA THR A 518 -19.98 -20.15 -11.67
C THR A 518 -19.83 -18.68 -12.08
N LEU A 519 -19.73 -17.75 -11.12
CA LEU A 519 -19.63 -16.30 -11.35
C LEU A 519 -18.23 -15.79 -11.66
#